data_AF-A0A1I6LP90-F1
#
_entry.id   AF-A0A1I6LP90-F1
#
_cell.length_a   1.000
_cell.length_b   1.000
_cell.length_c   1.000
_cell.angle_alpha   90.00
_cell.angle_beta   90.00
_cell.angle_gamma   90.00
#
_symmetry.space_group_name_H-M   'P 1'
#
loop_
_entity.id
_entity.type
_entity.pdbx_description
1 polymer ?
#
loop_
_entity_poly.entity_id
_entity_poly.type
_entity_poly.pdbx_seq_one_letter_code
_entity_poly.pdbx_strand_id
1 'polypeptide(L)'
;MRKFFALLLVLFVVGLYVYHQRLFLRDPLGSMSVDGAPVAGAHVYINYSNDVLVLRDGEQPLIVQNWDHTPGSTKALPCVRWTACVTEADQAPKFAVGVKPEKVTMTNREVSYADEQGKPVRIVIR
;
A
#
# COMPACT_ATOMS: atom_id res chain seq x y z
N MET A 1 -32.41 14.12 1.01
CA MET A 1 -31.10 13.70 1.56
C MET A 1 -30.48 12.50 0.84
N ARG A 2 -31.15 11.33 0.72
CA ARG A 2 -30.57 10.16 0.02
C ARG A 2 -30.05 10.44 -1.40
N LYS A 3 -30.80 11.21 -2.20
CA LYS A 3 -30.39 11.61 -3.56
C LYS A 3 -29.13 12.48 -3.59
N PHE A 4 -28.94 13.32 -2.56
CA PHE A 4 -27.77 14.19 -2.44
C PHE A 4 -26.52 13.40 -2.05
N PHE A 5 -26.63 12.49 -1.08
CA PHE A 5 -25.54 11.57 -0.73
C PHE A 5 -25.14 10.66 -1.89
N ALA A 6 -26.13 10.15 -2.64
CA ALA A 6 -25.85 9.37 -3.84
C ALA A 6 -25.10 10.20 -4.89
N LEU A 7 -25.50 11.46 -5.12
CA LEU A 7 -24.82 12.35 -6.06
C LEU A 7 -23.39 12.66 -5.62
N LEU A 8 -23.15 12.90 -4.33
CA LEU A 8 -21.82 13.10 -3.78
C LEU A 8 -20.94 11.85 -3.92
N LEU A 9 -21.47 10.67 -3.67
CA LEU A 9 -20.74 9.41 -3.85
C LEU A 9 -20.34 9.20 -5.31
N VAL A 10 -21.25 9.46 -6.24
CA VAL A 10 -20.96 9.36 -7.69
C VAL A 10 -19.87 10.37 -8.08
N LEU A 11 -19.99 11.63 -7.64
CA LEU A 11 -18.96 12.64 -7.89
C LEU A 11 -17.60 12.24 -7.31
N PHE A 12 -17.58 11.65 -6.12
CA PHE A 12 -16.35 11.16 -5.50
C PHE A 12 -15.69 10.05 -6.33
N VAL A 13 -16.46 9.05 -6.76
CA VAL A 13 -15.95 7.95 -7.60
C VAL A 13 -15.46 8.47 -8.95
N VAL A 14 -16.19 9.39 -9.58
CA VAL A 14 -15.76 10.03 -10.85
C VAL A 14 -14.49 10.84 -10.64
N GLY A 15 -14.38 11.57 -9.52
CA GLY A 15 -13.17 12.29 -9.16
C GLY A 15 -11.96 11.35 -9.03
N LEU A 16 -12.09 10.26 -8.28
CA LEU A 16 -11.02 9.26 -8.15
C LEU A 16 -10.56 8.73 -9.52
N TYR A 17 -11.52 8.48 -10.42
CA TYR A 17 -11.23 8.01 -11.77
C TYR A 17 -10.51 9.07 -12.62
N VAL A 18 -11.03 10.31 -12.69
CA VAL A 18 -10.46 11.39 -13.53
C VAL A 18 -9.08 11.83 -13.05
N TYR A 19 -8.87 11.87 -11.74
CA TYR A 19 -7.58 12.25 -11.15
C TYR A 19 -6.62 11.07 -11.00
N HIS A 20 -6.96 9.89 -11.52
CA HIS A 20 -6.16 8.66 -11.40
C HIS A 20 -5.72 8.38 -9.96
N GLN A 21 -6.60 8.64 -8.99
CA GLN A 21 -6.30 8.44 -7.58
C GLN A 21 -6.60 7.01 -7.17
N ARG A 22 -5.66 6.39 -6.47
CA ARG A 22 -5.80 5.03 -5.95
C ARG A 22 -6.13 5.06 -4.47
N LEU A 23 -7.24 4.43 -4.13
CA LEU A 23 -7.70 4.23 -2.78
C LEU A 23 -7.12 2.93 -2.22
N PHE A 24 -6.33 3.07 -1.16
CA PHE A 24 -5.81 1.98 -0.34
C PHE A 24 -6.70 1.81 0.87
N LEU A 25 -7.26 0.62 1.06
CA LEU A 25 -8.09 0.26 2.21
C LEU A 25 -7.28 -0.56 3.18
N ARG A 26 -7.45 -0.29 4.47
CA ARG A 26 -6.77 -1.05 5.52
C ARG A 26 -7.24 -2.50 5.50
N ASP A 27 -6.29 -3.41 5.46
CA ASP A 27 -6.50 -4.81 5.83
C ASP A 27 -6.25 -4.95 7.34
N PRO A 28 -7.29 -5.18 8.17
CA PRO A 28 -7.13 -5.28 9.62
C PRO A 28 -6.43 -6.57 10.07
N LEU A 29 -6.35 -7.58 9.20
CA LEU A 29 -5.71 -8.87 9.47
C LEU A 29 -4.34 -9.00 8.81
N GLY A 30 -3.98 -8.04 7.95
CA GLY A 30 -2.68 -7.96 7.32
C GLY A 30 -1.58 -7.69 8.34
N SER A 31 -0.41 -8.27 8.09
CA SER A 31 0.75 -8.14 9.00
C SER A 31 2.06 -8.09 8.23
N MET A 32 3.09 -7.53 8.86
CA MET A 32 4.45 -7.49 8.34
C MET A 32 5.39 -8.21 9.31
N SER A 33 6.35 -8.96 8.77
CA SER A 33 7.44 -9.55 9.53
C SER A 33 8.77 -9.32 8.82
N VAL A 34 9.83 -9.15 9.61
CA VAL A 34 11.22 -9.06 9.14
C VAL A 34 12.01 -10.14 9.87
N ASP A 35 12.72 -10.98 9.13
CA ASP A 35 13.48 -12.11 9.67
C ASP A 35 12.62 -13.05 10.54
N GLY A 36 11.36 -13.25 10.12
CA GLY A 36 10.38 -14.06 10.84
C GLY A 36 9.78 -13.39 12.10
N ALA A 37 10.30 -12.25 12.54
CA ALA A 37 9.75 -11.51 13.67
C ALA A 37 8.65 -10.53 13.21
N PRO A 38 7.47 -10.51 13.86
CA PRO A 38 6.41 -9.56 13.52
C PRO A 38 6.83 -8.12 13.82
N VAL A 39 6.52 -7.20 12.92
CA VAL A 39 6.76 -5.76 13.09
C VAL A 39 5.54 -5.13 13.77
N ALA A 40 5.72 -4.71 15.02
CA ALA A 40 4.67 -4.02 15.76
C ALA A 40 4.34 -2.66 15.13
N GLY A 41 3.06 -2.26 15.18
CA GLY A 41 2.62 -0.98 14.60
C GLY A 41 2.58 -0.94 13.07
N ALA A 42 2.82 -2.07 12.39
CA ALA A 42 2.63 -2.16 10.94
C ALA A 42 1.14 -2.26 10.59
N HIS A 43 0.72 -1.43 9.64
CA HIS A 43 -0.63 -1.43 9.09
C HIS A 43 -0.57 -1.67 7.60
N VAL A 44 -1.17 -2.78 7.17
CA VAL A 44 -1.22 -3.18 5.77
C VAL A 44 -2.47 -2.57 5.14
N TYR A 45 -2.30 -2.05 3.94
CA TYR A 45 -3.36 -1.51 3.11
C TYR A 45 -3.24 -2.08 1.71
N ILE A 46 -4.37 -2.33 1.07
CA ILE A 46 -4.46 -2.91 -0.26
C ILE A 46 -5.36 -2.06 -1.16
N ASN A 47 -5.17 -2.16 -2.47
CA ASN A 47 -6.04 -1.54 -3.45
C ASN A 47 -6.58 -2.55 -4.47
N TYR A 48 -7.45 -2.06 -5.37
CA TYR A 48 -8.07 -2.89 -6.40
C TYR A 48 -7.07 -3.48 -7.43
N SER A 49 -5.89 -2.88 -7.56
CA SER A 49 -4.81 -3.32 -8.46
C SER A 49 -3.85 -4.32 -7.80
N ASN A 50 -4.20 -4.81 -6.59
CA ASN A 50 -3.35 -5.63 -5.73
C ASN A 50 -2.06 -4.95 -5.26
N ASP A 51 -1.94 -3.62 -5.36
CA ASP A 51 -0.81 -2.95 -4.73
C ASP A 51 -0.93 -3.05 -3.21
N VAL A 52 0.22 -3.08 -2.55
CA VAL A 52 0.33 -3.18 -1.10
C VAL A 52 1.05 -1.95 -0.56
N LEU A 53 0.43 -1.30 0.41
CA LEU A 53 0.98 -0.19 1.16
C LEU A 53 1.12 -0.62 2.62
N VAL A 54 2.26 -0.36 3.23
CA VAL A 54 2.50 -0.58 4.65
C VAL A 54 2.87 0.74 5.31
N LEU A 55 2.11 1.09 6.34
CA LEU A 55 2.41 2.21 7.23
C LEU A 55 2.97 1.67 8.54
N ARG A 56 4.00 2.33 9.06
CA ARG A 56 4.59 2.07 10.37
C ARG A 56 4.73 3.41 11.10
N ASP A 57 4.43 3.42 12.39
CA ASP A 57 4.52 4.64 13.19
C ASP A 57 5.96 5.18 13.21
N GLY A 58 6.14 6.44 12.78
CA GLY A 58 7.45 7.10 12.76
C GLY A 58 8.35 6.74 11.57
N GLU A 59 7.88 5.93 10.62
CA GLU A 59 8.64 5.56 9.44
C GLU A 59 7.98 6.04 8.14
N GLN A 60 8.75 6.09 7.04
CA GLN A 60 8.16 6.41 5.74
C GLN A 60 7.26 5.28 5.24
N PRO A 61 6.14 5.60 4.55
CA PRO A 61 5.28 4.60 3.93
C PRO A 61 6.07 3.72 2.97
N LEU A 62 5.85 2.41 3.05
CA LEU A 62 6.38 1.43 2.11
C LEU A 62 5.28 1.05 1.12
N ILE A 63 5.55 1.08 -0.17
CA ILE A 63 4.64 0.63 -1.22
C ILE A 63 5.31 -0.42 -2.10
N VAL A 64 4.57 -1.48 -2.41
CA VAL A 64 4.93 -2.48 -3.42
C VAL A 64 3.80 -2.52 -4.43
N GLN A 65 4.10 -2.17 -5.68
CA GLN A 65 3.10 -2.10 -6.73
C GLN A 65 3.13 -3.36 -7.59
N ASN A 66 1.95 -3.81 -8.02
CA ASN A 66 1.79 -5.05 -8.78
C ASN A 66 2.40 -4.98 -10.20
N TRP A 67 2.64 -3.79 -10.75
CA TRP A 67 3.12 -3.64 -12.12
C TRP A 67 4.65 -3.81 -12.27
N ASP A 68 5.42 -3.45 -11.25
CA ASP A 68 6.90 -3.54 -11.28
C ASP A 68 7.49 -4.39 -10.15
N HIS A 69 6.65 -4.88 -9.24
CA HIS A 69 7.03 -5.70 -8.09
C HIS A 69 8.21 -5.11 -7.31
N THR A 70 8.39 -3.80 -7.31
CA THR A 70 9.57 -3.20 -6.68
C THR A 70 9.16 -2.51 -5.39
N PRO A 71 9.72 -2.89 -4.24
CA PRO A 71 9.51 -2.14 -3.00
C PRO A 71 10.10 -0.74 -3.13
N GLY A 72 9.34 0.25 -2.69
CA GLY A 72 9.78 1.63 -2.63
C GLY A 72 9.07 2.38 -1.53
N SER A 73 9.53 3.58 -1.25
CA SER A 73 8.85 4.49 -0.35
C SER A 73 8.13 5.58 -1.15
N THR A 74 6.93 5.93 -0.75
CA THR A 74 6.19 7.05 -1.35
C THR A 74 6.28 8.28 -0.46
N LYS A 75 6.19 9.47 -1.06
CA LYS A 75 5.95 10.71 -0.30
C LYS A 75 4.70 10.56 0.57
N ALA A 76 4.62 11.40 1.60
CA ALA A 76 3.50 11.46 2.54
C ALA A 76 2.14 11.34 1.82
N LEU A 77 1.37 10.33 2.19
CA LEU A 77 0.06 10.04 1.64
C LEU A 77 -1.02 10.67 2.53
N PRO A 78 -2.02 11.36 1.96
CA PRO A 78 -3.22 11.71 2.71
C PRO A 78 -3.95 10.42 3.13
N CYS A 79 -4.07 10.21 4.43
CA CYS A 79 -4.76 9.06 5.01
C CYS A 79 -5.86 9.52 5.97
N VAL A 80 -7.02 8.89 5.86
CA VAL A 80 -7.98 8.86 6.96
C VAL A 80 -7.48 7.81 7.94
N ARG A 81 -7.23 8.26 9.18
CA ARG A 81 -6.62 7.43 10.22
C ARG A 81 -7.34 6.08 10.32
N TRP A 82 -6.56 4.99 10.34
CA TRP A 82 -7.04 3.62 10.53
C TRP A 82 -7.97 3.05 9.46
N THR A 83 -8.21 3.75 8.35
CA THR A 83 -9.25 3.37 7.38
C THR A 83 -8.70 3.30 5.97
N ALA A 84 -8.27 4.42 5.42
CA ALA A 84 -7.87 4.46 4.02
C ALA A 84 -6.79 5.51 3.75
N CYS A 85 -6.00 5.28 2.72
CA CYS A 85 -5.02 6.22 2.18
C CYS A 85 -5.28 6.43 0.69
N VAL A 86 -4.90 7.61 0.19
CA VAL A 86 -5.00 7.92 -1.24
C VAL A 86 -3.61 8.24 -1.77
N THR A 87 -3.27 7.67 -2.93
CA THR A 87 -2.05 8.02 -3.67
C THR A 87 -2.40 8.62 -5.02
N GLU A 88 -1.48 9.42 -5.53
CA GLU A 88 -1.56 10.05 -6.84
C GLU A 88 -0.98 9.08 -7.88
N ALA A 89 -1.74 8.84 -8.95
CA ALA A 89 -1.38 8.09 -10.14
C ALA A 89 -1.47 6.54 -10.06
N ASP A 90 -1.63 5.96 -11.26
CA ASP A 90 -1.61 4.52 -11.49
C ASP A 90 -0.24 3.88 -11.21
N GLN A 91 0.83 4.67 -11.31
CA GLN A 91 2.18 4.31 -10.94
C GLN A 91 2.64 5.35 -9.93
N ALA A 92 2.42 5.07 -8.65
CA ALA A 92 2.79 5.99 -7.60
C ALA A 92 4.31 6.22 -7.65
N PRO A 93 4.78 7.47 -7.76
CA PRO A 93 6.19 7.75 -7.75
C PRO A 93 6.78 7.30 -6.41
N LYS A 94 7.81 6.46 -6.48
CA LYS A 94 8.47 5.90 -5.31
C LYS A 94 9.96 6.15 -5.33
N PHE A 95 10.52 6.33 -4.14
CA PHE A 95 11.95 6.33 -3.89
C PHE A 95 12.40 4.89 -3.67
N ALA A 96 13.51 4.52 -4.31
CA ALA A 96 14.10 3.21 -4.10
C ALA A 96 14.55 3.05 -2.65
N VAL A 97 14.20 1.93 -2.02
CA VAL A 97 14.57 1.58 -0.63
C VAL A 97 15.71 0.56 -0.60
N GLY A 98 16.66 0.67 -1.55
CA GLY A 98 17.84 -0.18 -1.66
C GLY A 98 17.59 -1.68 -1.85
N VAL A 99 16.35 -2.08 -2.16
CA VAL A 99 15.97 -3.47 -2.40
C VAL A 99 16.26 -3.86 -3.84
N LYS A 100 16.88 -5.03 -4.05
CA LYS A 100 17.04 -5.61 -5.39
C LYS A 100 15.69 -6.18 -5.89
N PRO A 101 15.16 -5.70 -7.03
CA PRO A 101 13.83 -6.09 -7.52
C PRO A 101 13.73 -7.55 -7.96
N GLU A 102 14.86 -8.21 -8.28
CA GLU A 102 14.91 -9.55 -8.85
C GLU A 102 14.45 -10.69 -7.90
N LYS A 103 14.07 -10.38 -6.65
CA LYS A 103 13.63 -11.37 -5.66
C LYS A 103 12.35 -10.97 -4.91
N VAL A 104 11.44 -10.26 -5.58
CA VAL A 104 10.15 -9.91 -4.99
C VAL A 104 9.09 -10.90 -5.47
N THR A 105 8.48 -11.60 -4.53
CA THR A 105 7.32 -12.46 -4.78
C THR A 105 6.08 -11.70 -4.35
N MET A 106 5.10 -11.56 -5.24
CA MET A 106 3.87 -10.84 -4.97
C MET A 106 2.68 -11.67 -5.44
N THR A 107 1.77 -11.93 -4.51
CA THR A 107 0.53 -12.66 -4.73
C THR A 107 -0.63 -11.88 -4.10
N ASN A 108 -1.86 -12.32 -4.33
CA ASN A 108 -3.04 -11.74 -3.69
C ASN A 108 -3.13 -11.99 -2.17
N ARG A 109 -2.20 -12.73 -1.56
CA ARG A 109 -2.18 -13.06 -0.13
C ARG A 109 -0.87 -12.73 0.57
N GLU A 110 0.18 -12.46 -0.20
CA GLU A 110 1.51 -12.30 0.36
C GLU A 110 2.40 -11.51 -0.59
N VAL A 111 3.21 -10.64 0.01
CA VAL A 111 4.38 -10.03 -0.63
C VAL A 111 5.62 -10.40 0.18
N SER A 112 6.65 -10.92 -0.48
CA SER A 112 7.92 -11.24 0.17
C SER A 112 9.12 -10.78 -0.66
N TYR A 113 10.13 -10.24 0.02
CA TYR A 113 11.35 -9.73 -0.58
C TYR A 113 12.48 -9.69 0.47
N ALA A 114 13.70 -9.32 0.08
CA ALA A 114 14.81 -9.12 1.00
C ALA A 114 15.09 -7.61 1.18
N ASP A 115 15.28 -7.14 2.42
CA ASP A 115 15.66 -5.75 2.69
C ASP A 115 17.10 -5.42 2.25
N GLU A 116 17.56 -4.19 2.48
CA GLU A 116 18.91 -3.73 2.12
C GLU A 116 20.01 -4.58 2.80
N GLN A 117 19.72 -5.15 3.96
CA GLN A 117 20.61 -6.01 4.74
C GLN A 117 20.48 -7.50 4.36
N GLY A 118 19.61 -7.82 3.40
CA GLY A 118 19.34 -9.18 2.94
C GLY A 118 18.40 -9.98 3.85
N LYS A 119 17.76 -9.36 4.84
CA LYS A 119 16.81 -10.04 5.72
C LYS A 119 15.47 -10.26 5.00
N PRO A 120 14.83 -11.42 5.19
CA PRO A 120 13.56 -11.69 4.55
C PRO A 120 12.45 -10.84 5.16
N VAL A 121 11.79 -10.04 4.34
CA VAL A 121 10.58 -9.30 4.65
C VAL A 121 9.39 -10.07 4.09
N ARG A 122 8.34 -10.21 4.89
CA ARG A 122 7.09 -10.85 4.49
C ARG A 122 5.91 -10.01 4.96
N ILE A 123 5.02 -9.71 4.03
CA ILE A 123 3.77 -8.97 4.25
C ILE A 123 2.63 -9.92 3.90
N VAL A 124 1.76 -10.19 4.85
CA VAL A 124 0.59 -11.06 4.68
C VAL A 124 -0.65 -10.19 4.46
N ILE A 125 -1.49 -10.63 3.52
CA ILE A 125 -2.76 -9.99 3.13
C ILE A 125 -3.90 -10.99 3.37
N ARG A 126 -5.04 -10.53 3.89
CA ARG A 126 -6.15 -11.35 4.38
C ARG A 126 -7.53 -10.85 3.95
#